data_AF-A0A8H9J1K3-F1
#
_entry.id   AF-A0A8H9J1K3-F1
#
_cell.length_a   1.000
_cell.length_b   1.000
_cell.length_c   1.000
_cell.angle_alpha   90.00
_cell.angle_beta   90.00
_cell.angle_gamma   90.00
#
_symmetry.space_group_name_H-M   'P 1'
#
loop_
_entity.id
_entity.type
_entity.pdbx_description
1 polymer ?
#
loop_
_entity_poly.entity_id
_entity_poly.type
_entity_poly.pdbx_seq_one_letter_code
_entity_poly.pdbx_strand_id
1 'polypeptide(L)'
;MGSSTAEQLRESFVDEQIARLEERLRREQDVPPQLLHGWVEDARGRFAGASVTSFLPILVERLVRARLKAGAVADAAAWAKRLLENELPRRWQHSQGVAGRAAEIARLLPRDEGQVLVVSAWLHDIGYAAEVADTGFHQLDGARYLARHGVPRRVCALVAHHAGAAAVAELNGLSGELAEFEDERGVVRDALWYCDMTTSPDGAHMSFDERMAELRARRGPDDPVVRALDRNGDERAAAVRRTEEFLRRHGR
;
A
#
# COMPACT_ATOMS: atom_id res chain seq x y z
N MET A 1 -3.05 44.25 26.86
CA MET A 1 -3.04 43.20 27.90
C MET A 1 -1.89 42.27 27.56
N GLY A 2 -0.79 42.32 28.31
CA GLY A 2 0.42 41.55 28.01
C GLY A 2 0.31 40.12 28.53
N SER A 3 0.70 39.15 27.70
CA SER A 3 0.83 37.73 28.08
C SER A 3 1.74 37.59 29.32
N SER A 4 1.34 36.74 30.27
CA SER A 4 2.07 36.51 31.52
C SER A 4 3.40 35.80 31.25
N THR A 5 4.46 36.04 32.04
CA THR A 5 5.75 35.32 31.92
C THR A 5 5.59 33.80 31.92
N ALA A 6 4.61 33.28 32.67
CA ALA A 6 4.30 31.85 32.69
C ALA A 6 3.63 31.34 31.39
N GLU A 7 2.92 32.20 30.69
CA GLU A 7 2.27 31.92 29.41
C GLU A 7 3.29 31.94 28.27
N GLN A 8 4.19 32.92 28.27
CA GLN A 8 5.34 32.99 27.35
C GLN A 8 6.29 31.78 27.48
N LEU A 9 6.58 31.33 28.71
CA LEU A 9 7.38 30.13 28.95
C LEU A 9 6.70 28.86 28.45
N ARG A 10 5.36 28.76 28.58
CA ARG A 10 4.58 27.64 28.06
C ARG A 10 4.55 27.61 26.53
N GLU A 11 4.35 28.76 25.89
CA GLU A 11 4.43 28.89 24.43
C GLU A 11 5.81 28.48 23.92
N SER A 12 6.88 29.02 24.51
CA SER A 12 8.26 28.65 24.17
C SER A 12 8.53 27.15 24.32
N PHE A 13 7.99 26.50 25.35
CA PHE A 13 8.16 25.06 25.55
C PHE A 13 7.43 24.22 24.50
N VAL A 14 6.22 24.63 24.10
CA VAL A 14 5.45 23.96 23.03
C VAL A 14 6.16 24.12 21.69
N ASP A 15 6.74 25.28 21.42
CA ASP A 15 7.47 25.55 20.18
C ASP A 15 8.72 24.66 20.06
N GLU A 16 9.48 24.50 21.15
CA GLU A 16 10.60 23.55 21.17
C GLU A 16 10.15 22.09 20.99
N GLN A 17 8.99 21.72 21.53
CA GLN A 17 8.44 20.38 21.36
C GLN A 17 8.03 20.13 19.90
N ILE A 18 7.42 21.11 19.23
CA ILE A 18 7.04 21.03 17.81
C ILE A 18 8.29 20.99 16.91
N ALA A 19 9.31 21.81 17.18
CA ALA A 19 10.57 21.78 16.44
C ALA A 19 11.29 20.42 16.57
N ARG A 20 11.32 19.84 17.78
CA ARG A 20 11.86 18.49 18.02
C ARG A 20 11.07 17.40 17.29
N LEU A 21 9.73 17.53 17.27
CA LEU A 21 8.85 16.64 16.52
C LEU A 21 9.17 16.69 15.02
N GLU A 22 9.29 17.88 14.44
CA GLU A 22 9.56 18.07 13.02
C GLU A 22 10.92 17.46 12.63
N GLU A 23 11.97 17.73 13.41
CA GLU A 23 13.30 17.15 13.18
C GLU A 23 13.33 15.62 13.33
N ARG A 24 12.46 15.07 14.19
CA ARG A 24 12.28 13.62 14.29
C ARG A 24 11.56 13.07 13.06
N LEU A 25 10.46 13.68 12.63
CA LEU A 25 9.73 13.28 11.43
C LEU A 25 10.60 13.36 10.17
N ARG A 26 11.47 14.37 10.07
CA ARG A 26 12.44 14.54 8.97
C ARG A 26 13.44 13.39 8.87
N ARG A 27 13.80 12.78 10.00
CA ARG A 27 14.68 11.59 10.05
C ARG A 27 13.94 10.29 9.82
N GLU A 28 12.67 10.23 10.22
CA GLU A 28 11.84 9.02 10.12
C GLU A 28 11.14 8.87 8.76
N GLN A 29 10.96 9.95 7.99
CA GLN A 29 10.12 9.99 6.79
C GLN A 29 10.89 10.59 5.62
N ASP A 30 10.77 9.96 4.44
CA ASP A 30 11.39 10.44 3.21
C ASP A 30 10.54 11.53 2.55
N VAL A 31 10.49 12.71 3.18
CA VAL A 31 9.69 13.87 2.72
C VAL A 31 10.56 15.11 2.64
N PRO A 32 10.45 15.93 1.56
CA PRO A 32 11.17 17.19 1.45
C PRO A 32 10.95 18.10 2.68
N PRO A 33 12.01 18.64 3.31
CA PRO A 33 11.90 19.38 4.57
C PRO A 33 10.92 20.56 4.53
N GLN A 34 10.86 21.29 3.41
CA GLN A 34 9.97 22.45 3.24
C GLN A 34 8.49 22.05 3.25
N LEU A 35 8.21 20.85 2.75
CA LEU A 35 6.86 20.31 2.64
C LEU A 35 6.38 19.75 3.99
N LEU A 36 7.28 19.05 4.69
CA LEU A 36 7.07 18.62 6.07
C LEU A 36 6.82 19.81 7.00
N HIS A 37 7.64 20.87 6.89
CA HIS A 37 7.47 22.11 7.65
C HIS A 37 6.10 22.76 7.42
N GLY A 38 5.71 22.92 6.15
CA GLY A 38 4.39 23.45 5.80
C GLY A 38 3.25 22.62 6.38
N TRP A 39 3.38 21.30 6.46
CA TRP A 39 2.37 20.45 7.10
C TRP A 39 2.32 20.59 8.61
N VAL A 40 3.48 20.75 9.25
CA VAL A 40 3.58 20.99 10.70
C VAL A 40 2.91 22.32 11.05
N GLU A 41 3.18 23.38 10.30
CA GLU A 41 2.57 24.70 10.49
C GLU A 41 1.07 24.71 10.18
N ASP A 42 0.63 24.07 9.07
CA ASP A 42 -0.80 23.88 8.77
C ASP A 42 -1.52 23.15 9.93
N ALA A 43 -0.91 22.08 10.45
CA ALA A 43 -1.46 21.28 11.53
C ALA A 43 -1.51 22.07 12.85
N ARG A 44 -0.47 22.86 13.15
CA ARG A 44 -0.41 23.77 14.30
C ARG A 44 -1.47 24.86 14.20
N GLY A 45 -1.63 25.46 13.03
CA GLY A 45 -2.60 26.53 12.77
C GLY A 45 -4.06 26.13 13.03
N ARG A 46 -4.41 24.85 12.91
CA ARG A 46 -5.76 24.33 13.26
C ARG A 46 -6.09 24.44 14.75
N PHE A 47 -5.08 24.63 15.60
CA PHE A 47 -5.24 24.81 17.03
C PHE A 47 -4.95 26.25 17.48
N ALA A 48 -4.92 27.21 16.53
CA ALA A 48 -4.81 28.62 16.85
C ALA A 48 -5.94 29.04 17.80
N GLY A 49 -5.58 29.59 18.97
CA GLY A 49 -6.53 29.99 20.01
C GLY A 49 -6.94 28.89 21.00
N ALA A 50 -6.30 27.71 20.98
CA ALA A 50 -6.54 26.68 22.00
C ALA A 50 -6.11 27.14 23.40
N SER A 51 -7.00 27.01 24.38
CA SER A 51 -6.75 27.38 25.79
C SER A 51 -5.86 26.39 26.55
N VAL A 52 -5.69 25.17 26.01
CA VAL A 52 -4.84 24.12 26.59
C VAL A 52 -3.81 23.68 25.55
N THR A 53 -2.55 24.05 25.76
CA THR A 53 -1.49 23.83 24.77
C THR A 53 -0.59 22.63 25.04
N SER A 54 -0.72 22.00 26.21
CA SER A 54 0.10 20.85 26.63
C SER A 54 0.01 19.63 25.71
N PHE A 55 -1.07 19.48 24.94
CA PHE A 55 -1.28 18.36 24.01
C PHE A 55 -1.00 18.72 22.55
N LEU A 56 -0.71 19.99 22.22
CA LEU A 56 -0.54 20.42 20.83
C LEU A 56 0.51 19.60 20.08
N PRO A 57 1.72 19.32 20.61
CA PRO A 57 2.73 18.56 19.89
C PRO A 57 2.21 17.18 19.42
N ILE A 58 1.47 16.48 20.28
CA ILE A 58 0.88 15.17 19.97
C ILE A 58 -0.20 15.30 18.89
N LEU A 59 -1.05 16.33 18.96
CA LEU A 59 -2.12 16.56 18.00
C LEU A 59 -1.58 16.98 16.62
N VAL A 60 -0.56 17.85 16.60
CA VAL A 60 0.16 18.26 15.39
C VAL A 60 0.82 17.05 14.75
N GLU A 61 1.57 16.25 15.53
CA GLU A 61 2.16 15.00 15.05
C GLU A 61 1.10 14.08 14.44
N ARG A 62 -0.04 13.91 15.11
CA ARG A 62 -1.12 13.05 14.63
C ARG A 62 -1.68 13.52 13.29
N LEU A 63 -1.82 14.83 13.08
CA LEU A 63 -2.30 15.41 11.82
C LEU A 63 -1.27 15.32 10.70
N VAL A 64 0.00 15.65 10.98
CA VAL A 64 1.10 15.56 10.00
C VAL A 64 1.29 14.11 9.57
N ARG A 65 1.32 13.18 10.53
CA ARG A 65 1.33 11.75 10.24
C ARG A 65 0.07 11.30 9.50
N ALA A 66 -1.10 11.88 9.75
CA ALA A 66 -2.29 11.55 8.95
C ALA A 66 -2.16 12.02 7.50
N ARG A 67 -1.53 13.17 7.27
CA ARG A 67 -1.29 13.73 5.94
C ARG A 67 -0.21 12.97 5.16
N LEU A 68 0.92 12.66 5.79
CA LEU A 68 1.93 11.74 5.26
C LEU A 68 1.29 10.43 4.76
N LYS A 69 0.30 9.94 5.52
CA LYS A 69 -0.37 8.68 5.23
C LYS A 69 -1.44 8.77 4.14
N ALA A 70 -2.24 9.84 4.12
CA ALA A 70 -3.22 10.09 3.06
C ALA A 70 -2.54 10.44 1.72
N GLY A 71 -1.42 11.18 1.79
CA GLY A 71 -0.53 11.44 0.65
C GLY A 71 -0.09 10.12 0.02
N ALA A 72 0.52 9.20 0.78
CA ALA A 72 0.99 7.93 0.24
C ALA A 72 -0.07 7.10 -0.52
N VAL A 73 -1.34 7.12 -0.09
CA VAL A 73 -2.43 6.41 -0.81
C VAL A 73 -2.88 7.17 -2.06
N ALA A 74 -3.05 8.50 -1.95
CA ALA A 74 -3.41 9.32 -3.10
C ALA A 74 -2.30 9.33 -4.17
N ASP A 75 -1.04 9.38 -3.73
CA ASP A 75 0.16 9.29 -4.56
C ASP A 75 0.23 7.92 -5.25
N ALA A 76 -0.05 6.82 -4.54
CA ALA A 76 -0.10 5.49 -5.13
C ALA A 76 -1.18 5.36 -6.22
N ALA A 77 -2.39 5.87 -5.98
CA ALA A 77 -3.46 5.86 -6.96
C ALA A 77 -3.12 6.72 -8.20
N ALA A 78 -2.56 7.92 -7.98
CA ALA A 78 -2.14 8.80 -9.07
C ALA A 78 -0.99 8.18 -9.90
N TRP A 79 -0.07 7.48 -9.23
CA TRP A 79 1.05 6.80 -9.90
C TRP A 79 0.57 5.60 -10.72
N ALA A 80 -0.27 4.74 -10.15
CA ALA A 80 -0.90 3.64 -10.88
C ALA A 80 -1.71 4.15 -12.08
N LYS A 81 -2.49 5.23 -11.89
CA LYS A 81 -3.23 5.88 -12.97
C LYS A 81 -2.30 6.36 -14.10
N ARG A 82 -1.21 7.06 -13.76
CA ARG A 82 -0.22 7.56 -14.74
C ARG A 82 0.35 6.44 -15.60
N LEU A 83 0.67 5.30 -14.99
CA LEU A 83 1.29 4.16 -15.66
C LEU A 83 0.29 3.28 -16.43
N LEU A 84 -0.96 3.17 -15.96
CA LEU A 84 -1.90 2.16 -16.45
C LEU A 84 -3.06 2.72 -17.27
N GLU A 85 -3.56 3.93 -17.00
CA GLU A 85 -4.85 4.38 -17.55
C GLU A 85 -4.89 4.42 -19.07
N ASN A 86 -3.85 4.95 -19.71
CA ASN A 86 -3.81 5.15 -21.15
C ASN A 86 -3.42 3.87 -21.91
N GLU A 87 -2.40 3.16 -21.44
CA GLU A 87 -1.85 1.98 -22.13
C GLU A 87 -2.59 0.69 -21.79
N LEU A 88 -3.11 0.59 -20.56
CA LEU A 88 -3.66 -0.64 -19.99
C LEU A 88 -4.98 -0.34 -19.23
N PRO A 89 -6.02 0.22 -19.89
CA PRO A 89 -7.22 0.73 -19.22
C PRO A 89 -7.96 -0.35 -18.40
N ARG A 90 -7.95 -1.61 -18.85
CA ARG A 90 -8.51 -2.72 -18.06
C ARG A 90 -7.69 -2.99 -16.80
N ARG A 91 -6.37 -2.93 -16.86
CA ARG A 91 -5.52 -3.08 -15.66
C ARG A 91 -5.72 -1.93 -14.68
N TRP A 92 -5.94 -0.72 -15.19
CA TRP A 92 -6.32 0.40 -14.35
C TRP A 92 -7.67 0.16 -13.64
N GLN A 93 -8.69 -0.34 -14.34
CA GLN A 93 -9.97 -0.73 -13.73
C GLN A 93 -9.81 -1.84 -12.69
N HIS A 94 -9.02 -2.87 -13.01
CA HIS A 94 -8.69 -3.93 -12.09
C HIS A 94 -8.02 -3.39 -10.81
N SER A 95 -6.99 -2.56 -10.94
CA SER A 95 -6.28 -1.95 -9.81
C SER A 95 -7.21 -1.12 -8.92
N GLN A 96 -8.17 -0.40 -9.50
CA GLN A 96 -9.21 0.31 -8.75
C GLN A 96 -10.09 -0.65 -7.93
N GLY A 97 -10.53 -1.76 -8.52
CA GLY A 97 -11.32 -2.78 -7.82
C GLY A 97 -10.56 -3.45 -6.67
N VAL A 98 -9.30 -3.83 -6.91
CA VAL A 98 -8.42 -4.44 -5.90
C VAL A 98 -8.17 -3.47 -4.75
N ALA A 99 -7.88 -2.19 -5.06
CA ALA A 99 -7.69 -1.15 -4.05
C ALA A 99 -8.97 -0.81 -3.28
N GLY A 100 -10.14 -0.85 -3.94
CA GLY A 100 -11.44 -0.69 -3.29
C GLY A 100 -11.66 -1.78 -2.24
N ARG A 101 -11.44 -3.05 -2.60
CA ARG A 101 -11.54 -4.17 -1.66
C ARG A 101 -10.52 -4.06 -0.53
N ALA A 102 -9.28 -3.72 -0.86
CA ALA A 102 -8.22 -3.51 0.12
C ALA A 102 -8.61 -2.43 1.15
N ALA A 103 -9.26 -1.35 0.71
CA ALA A 103 -9.71 -0.28 1.59
C ALA A 103 -10.82 -0.71 2.57
N GLU A 104 -11.66 -1.67 2.19
CA GLU A 104 -12.64 -2.28 3.10
C GLU A 104 -11.94 -3.10 4.18
N ILE A 105 -11.02 -3.99 3.80
CA ILE A 105 -10.27 -4.85 4.72
C ILE A 105 -9.37 -4.02 5.65
N ALA A 106 -8.77 -2.95 5.12
CA ALA A 106 -7.88 -2.05 5.86
C ALA A 106 -8.54 -1.42 7.09
N ARG A 107 -9.88 -1.30 7.12
CA ARG A 107 -10.63 -0.78 8.29
C ARG A 107 -10.60 -1.74 9.48
N LEU A 108 -10.32 -3.02 9.25
CA LEU A 108 -10.26 -4.08 10.26
C LEU A 108 -8.82 -4.38 10.72
N LEU A 109 -7.82 -3.81 10.06
CA LEU A 109 -6.41 -3.99 10.36
C LEU A 109 -5.87 -2.85 11.25
N PRO A 110 -4.74 -3.06 11.94
CA PRO A 110 -3.93 -1.96 12.44
C PRO A 110 -3.70 -0.94 11.32
N ARG A 111 -3.74 0.34 11.67
CA ARG A 111 -3.84 1.42 10.68
C ARG A 111 -2.68 1.43 9.68
N ASP A 112 -1.47 1.12 10.14
CA ASP A 112 -0.26 0.99 9.34
C ASP A 112 -0.31 -0.21 8.39
N GLU A 113 -0.74 -1.37 8.89
CA GLU A 113 -0.99 -2.58 8.08
C GLU A 113 -2.02 -2.33 6.97
N GLY A 114 -3.15 -1.70 7.32
CA GLY A 114 -4.20 -1.36 6.36
C GLY A 114 -3.74 -0.38 5.28
N GLN A 115 -2.84 0.55 5.61
CA GLN A 115 -2.27 1.46 4.63
C GLN A 115 -1.31 0.75 3.68
N VAL A 116 -0.43 -0.10 4.21
CA VAL A 116 0.48 -0.92 3.39
C VAL A 116 -0.33 -1.78 2.42
N LEU A 117 -1.44 -2.37 2.87
CA LEU A 117 -2.36 -3.14 2.02
C LEU A 117 -2.92 -2.29 0.87
N VAL A 118 -3.48 -1.12 1.16
CA VAL A 118 -4.10 -0.26 0.12
C VAL A 118 -3.08 0.27 -0.87
N VAL A 119 -1.91 0.70 -0.41
CA VAL A 119 -0.82 1.16 -1.30
C VAL A 119 -0.35 0.02 -2.20
N SER A 120 -0.13 -1.17 -1.63
CA SER A 120 0.27 -2.35 -2.41
C SER A 120 -0.80 -2.75 -3.42
N ALA A 121 -2.08 -2.64 -3.05
CA ALA A 121 -3.21 -2.94 -3.94
C ALA A 121 -3.28 -2.00 -5.15
N TRP A 122 -3.03 -0.69 -4.98
CA TRP A 122 -2.93 0.24 -6.11
C TRP A 122 -1.76 -0.09 -7.03
N LEU A 123 -0.64 -0.53 -6.48
CA LEU A 123 0.63 -0.65 -7.20
C LEU A 123 0.95 -2.07 -7.69
N HIS A 124 0.16 -3.09 -7.34
CA HIS A 124 0.53 -4.49 -7.58
C HIS A 124 0.78 -4.82 -9.06
N ASP A 125 0.01 -4.22 -9.97
CA ASP A 125 0.02 -4.54 -11.40
C ASP A 125 0.79 -3.50 -12.26
N ILE A 126 1.50 -2.54 -11.66
CA ILE A 126 2.21 -1.51 -12.44
C ILE A 126 3.35 -2.09 -13.29
N GLY A 127 3.86 -3.27 -12.93
CA GLY A 127 4.88 -3.96 -13.71
C GLY A 127 4.47 -4.38 -15.11
N TYR A 128 3.18 -4.29 -15.46
CA TYR A 128 2.72 -4.46 -16.84
C TYR A 128 2.99 -3.25 -17.73
N ALA A 129 3.15 -2.04 -17.17
CA ALA A 129 3.33 -0.82 -17.95
C ALA A 129 4.65 -0.85 -18.73
N ALA A 130 4.66 -0.32 -19.95
CA ALA A 130 5.85 -0.38 -20.81
C ALA A 130 7.06 0.36 -20.21
N GLU A 131 6.82 1.41 -19.43
CA GLU A 131 7.86 2.15 -18.68
C GLU A 131 8.51 1.30 -17.57
N VAL A 132 7.80 0.29 -17.06
CA VAL A 132 8.18 -0.49 -15.88
C VAL A 132 8.73 -1.86 -16.24
N ALA A 133 8.17 -2.48 -17.28
CA ALA A 133 8.52 -3.83 -17.72
C ALA A 133 10.02 -3.93 -18.08
N ASP A 134 10.66 -5.00 -17.61
CA ASP A 134 12.10 -5.24 -17.77
C ASP A 134 12.33 -6.73 -18.09
N THR A 135 11.96 -7.61 -17.16
CA THR A 135 12.10 -9.07 -17.33
C THR A 135 10.90 -9.72 -18.00
N GLY A 136 9.76 -9.01 -18.06
CA GLY A 136 8.47 -9.56 -18.49
C GLY A 136 7.72 -10.28 -17.36
N PHE A 137 8.29 -10.35 -16.16
CA PHE A 137 7.64 -10.85 -14.95
C PHE A 137 7.15 -9.68 -14.11
N HIS A 138 5.89 -9.29 -14.34
CA HIS A 138 5.33 -8.01 -13.86
C HIS A 138 5.46 -7.80 -12.34
N GLN A 139 5.40 -8.88 -11.55
CA GLN A 139 5.56 -8.77 -10.10
C GLN A 139 6.95 -8.29 -9.72
N LEU A 140 7.98 -8.89 -10.32
CA LEU A 140 9.38 -8.53 -10.07
C LEU A 140 9.72 -7.16 -10.64
N ASP A 141 9.26 -6.88 -11.86
CA ASP A 141 9.50 -5.62 -12.55
C ASP A 141 8.88 -4.44 -11.77
N GLY A 142 7.63 -4.58 -11.34
CA GLY A 142 6.95 -3.60 -10.49
C GLY A 142 7.68 -3.39 -9.16
N ALA A 143 8.05 -4.47 -8.46
CA ALA A 143 8.75 -4.38 -7.18
C ALA A 143 10.11 -3.67 -7.29
N ARG A 144 10.92 -4.00 -8.31
CA ARG A 144 12.21 -3.35 -8.56
C ARG A 144 12.06 -1.89 -8.94
N TYR A 145 11.09 -1.57 -9.79
CA TYR A 145 10.79 -0.19 -10.15
C TYR A 145 10.42 0.64 -8.92
N LEU A 146 9.54 0.15 -8.06
CA LEU A 146 9.17 0.82 -6.81
C LEU A 146 10.38 1.01 -5.89
N ALA A 147 11.22 -0.01 -5.75
CA ALA A 147 12.43 0.06 -4.93
C ALA A 147 13.41 1.14 -5.43
N ARG A 148 13.61 1.26 -6.75
CA ARG A 148 14.45 2.32 -7.35
C ARG A 148 13.92 3.73 -7.10
N HIS A 149 12.62 3.87 -6.84
CA HIS A 149 11.94 5.14 -6.57
C HIS A 149 11.70 5.37 -5.07
N GLY A 150 12.40 4.65 -4.18
CA GLY A 150 12.38 4.90 -2.74
C GLY A 150 11.16 4.38 -1.98
N VAL A 151 10.31 3.57 -2.62
CA VAL A 151 9.12 3.01 -1.97
C VAL A 151 9.54 2.02 -0.86
N PRO A 152 8.87 2.01 0.31
CA PRO A 152 9.24 1.12 1.41
C PRO A 152 9.35 -0.35 0.99
N ARG A 153 10.45 -1.00 1.40
CA ARG A 153 10.81 -2.38 0.99
C ARG A 153 9.67 -3.40 1.17
N ARG A 154 8.87 -3.25 2.22
CA ARG A 154 7.72 -4.11 2.51
C ARG A 154 6.62 -4.02 1.44
N VAL A 155 6.31 -2.82 0.95
CA VAL A 155 5.36 -2.63 -0.17
C VAL A 155 5.92 -3.28 -1.43
N CYS A 156 7.20 -3.05 -1.75
CA CYS A 156 7.84 -3.68 -2.89
C CYS A 156 7.78 -5.21 -2.79
N ALA A 157 7.97 -5.78 -1.60
CA ALA A 157 7.92 -7.21 -1.39
C ALA A 157 6.50 -7.79 -1.53
N LEU A 158 5.48 -7.09 -1.04
CA LEU A 158 4.08 -7.45 -1.26
C LEU A 158 3.72 -7.43 -2.76
N VAL A 159 4.19 -6.43 -3.50
CA VAL A 159 4.05 -6.35 -4.96
C VAL A 159 4.80 -7.51 -5.64
N ALA A 160 6.02 -7.84 -5.20
CA ALA A 160 6.81 -8.94 -5.77
C ALA A 160 6.14 -10.31 -5.60
N HIS A 161 5.44 -10.51 -4.48
CA HIS A 161 4.87 -11.81 -4.13
C HIS A 161 3.37 -11.94 -4.37
N HIS A 162 2.70 -10.94 -4.94
CA HIS A 162 1.25 -10.98 -5.09
C HIS A 162 0.77 -12.16 -5.96
N ALA A 163 -0.42 -12.68 -5.62
CA ALA A 163 -1.11 -13.77 -6.32
C ALA A 163 -0.24 -15.01 -6.62
N GLY A 164 0.67 -15.36 -5.70
CA GLY A 164 1.47 -16.58 -5.82
C GLY A 164 2.56 -16.51 -6.86
N ALA A 165 3.15 -15.32 -7.04
CA ALA A 165 4.26 -15.06 -7.96
C ALA A 165 5.41 -16.08 -7.84
N ALA A 166 5.69 -16.60 -6.64
CA ALA A 166 6.76 -17.58 -6.41
C ALA A 166 6.69 -18.82 -7.31
N ALA A 167 5.50 -19.37 -7.56
CA ALA A 167 5.35 -20.55 -8.43
C ALA A 167 5.55 -20.20 -9.92
N VAL A 168 5.16 -18.99 -10.32
CA VAL A 168 5.43 -18.47 -11.67
C VAL A 168 6.92 -18.21 -11.84
N ALA A 169 7.58 -17.63 -10.85
CA ALA A 169 9.02 -17.37 -10.87
C ALA A 169 9.81 -18.68 -11.00
N GLU A 170 9.42 -19.74 -10.28
CA GLU A 170 10.04 -21.07 -10.41
C GLU A 170 9.92 -21.62 -11.84
N LEU A 171 8.72 -21.53 -12.43
CA LEU A 171 8.47 -21.97 -13.81
C LEU A 171 9.29 -21.20 -14.86
N ASN A 172 9.68 -19.97 -14.56
CA ASN A 172 10.43 -19.09 -15.46
C ASN A 172 11.92 -18.98 -15.10
N GLY A 173 12.41 -19.73 -14.09
CA GLY A 173 13.81 -19.67 -13.65
C GLY A 173 14.18 -18.39 -12.89
N LEU A 174 13.20 -17.61 -12.42
CA LEU A 174 13.39 -16.31 -11.76
C LEU A 174 13.34 -16.41 -10.23
N SER A 175 13.32 -17.60 -9.63
CA SER A 175 13.25 -17.76 -8.16
C SER A 175 14.39 -17.06 -7.42
N GLY A 176 15.62 -17.09 -7.95
CA GLY A 176 16.77 -16.41 -7.36
C GLY A 176 16.65 -14.89 -7.39
N GLU A 177 16.02 -14.35 -8.44
CA GLU A 177 15.74 -12.93 -8.56
C GLU A 177 14.60 -12.48 -7.66
N LEU A 178 13.53 -13.27 -7.59
CA LEU A 178 12.40 -12.99 -6.70
C LEU A 178 12.82 -13.02 -5.22
N ALA A 179 13.83 -13.82 -4.85
CA ALA A 179 14.38 -13.88 -3.51
C ALA A 179 15.03 -12.56 -3.03
N GLU A 180 15.19 -11.57 -3.91
CA GLU A 180 15.48 -10.18 -3.53
C GLU A 180 14.42 -9.64 -2.55
N PHE A 181 13.18 -10.10 -2.64
CA PHE A 181 12.08 -9.65 -1.79
C PHE A 181 11.60 -10.75 -0.86
N GLU A 182 11.36 -10.42 0.41
CA GLU A 182 10.86 -11.38 1.41
C GLU A 182 9.33 -11.59 1.28
N ASP A 183 8.88 -12.85 1.21
CA ASP A 183 7.45 -13.17 1.34
C ASP A 183 7.09 -13.21 2.82
N GLU A 184 6.44 -12.16 3.33
CA GLU A 184 6.11 -12.02 4.75
C GLU A 184 5.09 -13.05 5.27
N ARG A 185 4.36 -13.74 4.37
CA ARG A 185 3.35 -14.77 4.70
C ARG A 185 2.40 -14.38 5.84
N GLY A 186 2.04 -13.09 5.88
CA GLY A 186 1.21 -12.49 6.91
C GLY A 186 -0.20 -12.13 6.43
N VAL A 187 -0.97 -11.52 7.33
CA VAL A 187 -2.37 -11.12 7.08
C VAL A 187 -2.50 -10.11 5.93
N VAL A 188 -1.55 -9.17 5.80
CA VAL A 188 -1.57 -8.17 4.71
C VAL A 188 -1.26 -8.80 3.37
N ARG A 189 -0.26 -9.70 3.31
CA ARG A 189 0.01 -10.51 2.13
C ARG A 189 -1.21 -11.30 1.68
N ASP A 190 -1.84 -12.05 2.58
CA ASP A 190 -3.04 -12.84 2.25
C ASP A 190 -4.22 -11.97 1.83
N ALA A 191 -4.41 -10.82 2.48
CA ALA A 191 -5.44 -9.86 2.10
C ALA A 191 -5.20 -9.28 0.70
N LEU A 192 -3.95 -8.96 0.34
CA LEU A 192 -3.61 -8.48 -1.01
C LEU A 192 -3.94 -9.54 -2.07
N TRP A 193 -3.55 -10.79 -1.80
CA TRP A 193 -3.88 -11.93 -2.66
C TRP A 193 -5.39 -12.12 -2.78
N TYR A 194 -6.11 -12.07 -1.68
CA TYR A 194 -7.56 -12.15 -1.67
C TYR A 194 -8.18 -11.04 -2.53
N CYS A 195 -7.74 -9.79 -2.37
CA CYS A 195 -8.27 -8.66 -3.15
C CYS A 195 -8.07 -8.86 -4.66
N ASP A 196 -6.87 -9.24 -5.11
CA ASP A 196 -6.60 -9.51 -6.54
C ASP A 196 -7.41 -10.71 -7.05
N MET A 197 -7.39 -11.82 -6.32
CA MET A 197 -8.02 -13.06 -6.74
C MET A 197 -9.55 -13.09 -6.53
N THR A 198 -10.15 -12.00 -6.06
CA THR A 198 -11.62 -11.80 -5.97
C THR A 198 -12.07 -10.55 -6.74
N THR A 199 -11.22 -10.04 -7.64
CA THR A 199 -11.52 -8.89 -8.49
C THR A 199 -11.31 -9.25 -9.96
N SER A 200 -12.33 -8.99 -10.78
CA SER A 200 -12.29 -9.23 -12.22
C SER A 200 -11.35 -8.27 -12.96
N PRO A 201 -11.03 -8.52 -14.24
CA PRO A 201 -10.15 -7.62 -15.01
C PRO A 201 -10.76 -6.23 -15.30
N ASP A 202 -12.05 -6.04 -15.04
CA ASP A 202 -12.79 -4.78 -15.13
C ASP A 202 -13.08 -4.17 -13.74
N GLY A 203 -12.53 -4.76 -12.66
CA GLY A 203 -12.60 -4.21 -11.31
C GLY A 203 -13.85 -4.61 -10.51
N ALA A 204 -14.71 -5.46 -11.07
CA ALA A 204 -15.89 -5.98 -10.37
C ALA A 204 -15.52 -7.08 -9.37
N HIS A 205 -16.31 -7.21 -8.32
CA HIS A 205 -16.14 -8.29 -7.35
C HIS A 205 -16.64 -9.63 -7.91
N MET A 206 -15.88 -10.68 -7.63
CA MET A 206 -16.23 -12.06 -7.97
C MET A 206 -15.66 -13.02 -6.93
N SER A 207 -16.21 -14.23 -6.86
CA SER A 207 -15.64 -15.27 -6.01
C SER A 207 -14.28 -15.76 -6.53
N PHE A 208 -13.49 -16.39 -5.66
CA PHE A 208 -12.23 -17.01 -6.05
C PHE A 208 -12.42 -18.06 -7.16
N ASP A 209 -13.44 -18.91 -7.05
CA ASP A 209 -13.70 -19.95 -8.04
C ASP A 209 -14.07 -19.35 -9.40
N GLU A 210 -14.92 -18.32 -9.42
CA GLU A 210 -15.24 -17.57 -10.65
C GLU A 210 -13.98 -16.91 -11.24
N ARG A 211 -13.12 -16.33 -10.39
CA ARG A 211 -11.86 -15.73 -10.84
C ARG A 211 -10.93 -16.75 -11.47
N MET A 212 -10.77 -17.92 -10.85
CA MET A 212 -9.90 -18.98 -11.37
C MET A 212 -10.45 -19.56 -12.68
N ALA A 213 -11.77 -19.71 -12.80
CA ALA A 213 -12.42 -20.12 -14.05
C ALA A 213 -12.24 -19.07 -15.16
N GLU A 214 -12.43 -17.78 -14.86
CA GLU A 214 -12.18 -16.67 -15.79
C GLU A 214 -10.73 -16.66 -16.28
N LEU A 215 -9.78 -16.82 -15.36
CA LEU A 215 -8.37 -16.77 -15.68
C LEU A 215 -7.95 -17.91 -16.62
N ARG A 216 -8.44 -19.13 -16.37
CA ARG A 216 -8.23 -20.30 -17.25
C ARG A 216 -8.94 -20.19 -18.60
N ALA A 217 -10.10 -19.51 -18.67
CA ALA A 217 -10.81 -19.32 -19.92
C ALA A 217 -10.15 -18.25 -20.80
N ARG A 218 -9.66 -17.16 -20.18
CA ARG A 218 -9.01 -16.05 -20.89
C ARG A 218 -7.57 -16.34 -21.28
N ARG A 219 -6.83 -17.08 -20.46
CA ARG A 219 -5.44 -17.46 -20.70
C ARG A 219 -5.40 -18.94 -21.09
N GLY A 220 -4.81 -19.25 -22.24
CA GLY A 220 -4.71 -20.64 -22.70
C GLY A 220 -3.93 -21.53 -21.72
N PRO A 221 -4.04 -22.87 -21.85
CA PRO A 221 -3.44 -23.83 -20.91
C PRO A 221 -1.90 -23.73 -20.84
N ASP A 222 -1.25 -23.23 -21.89
CA ASP A 222 0.20 -23.07 -21.95
C ASP A 222 0.71 -21.79 -21.28
N ASP A 223 -0.18 -20.86 -20.90
CA ASP A 223 0.20 -19.61 -20.22
C ASP A 223 0.85 -19.96 -18.85
N PRO A 224 2.05 -19.43 -18.54
CA PRO A 224 2.74 -19.70 -17.28
C PRO A 224 1.89 -19.40 -16.03
N VAL A 225 1.00 -18.42 -16.09
CA VAL A 225 0.08 -18.09 -15.00
C VAL A 225 -0.90 -19.25 -14.78
N VAL A 226 -1.44 -19.84 -15.86
CA VAL A 226 -2.37 -20.97 -15.78
C VAL A 226 -1.65 -22.21 -15.27
N ARG A 227 -0.45 -22.51 -15.78
CA ARG A 227 0.37 -23.63 -15.29
C ARG A 227 0.77 -23.47 -13.82
N ALA A 228 0.99 -22.24 -13.37
CA ALA A 228 1.26 -21.97 -11.96
C ALA A 228 0.04 -22.24 -11.07
N LEU A 229 -1.19 -22.04 -11.56
CA LEU A 229 -2.41 -22.38 -10.80
C LEU A 229 -2.45 -23.85 -10.42
N ASP A 230 -1.98 -24.74 -11.30
CA ASP A 230 -1.95 -26.18 -10.99
C ASP A 230 -0.89 -26.52 -9.93
N ARG A 231 0.15 -25.68 -9.79
CA ARG A 231 1.20 -25.84 -8.78
C ARG A 231 0.88 -25.19 -7.43
N ASN A 232 0.19 -24.05 -7.42
CA ASN A 232 -0.03 -23.26 -6.21
C ASN A 232 -1.49 -22.88 -5.94
N GLY A 233 -2.43 -23.50 -6.62
CA GLY A 233 -3.87 -23.30 -6.41
C GLY A 233 -4.28 -23.53 -4.96
N ASP A 234 -3.72 -24.55 -4.29
CA ASP A 234 -4.02 -24.84 -2.89
C ASP A 234 -3.58 -23.72 -1.93
N GLU A 235 -2.39 -23.15 -2.14
CA GLU A 235 -1.91 -22.03 -1.32
C GLU A 235 -2.66 -20.73 -1.61
N ARG A 236 -3.02 -20.47 -2.88
CA ARG A 236 -3.89 -19.34 -3.23
C ARG A 236 -5.25 -19.47 -2.54
N ALA A 237 -5.85 -20.64 -2.61
CA ALA A 237 -7.12 -20.93 -1.94
C ALA A 237 -6.99 -20.84 -0.41
N ALA A 238 -5.85 -21.27 0.15
CA ALA A 238 -5.59 -21.13 1.58
C ALA A 238 -5.48 -19.66 2.02
N ALA A 239 -4.79 -18.81 1.26
CA ALA A 239 -4.70 -17.36 1.51
C ALA A 239 -6.09 -16.68 1.48
N VAL A 240 -6.92 -17.05 0.51
CA VAL A 240 -8.32 -16.59 0.42
C VAL A 240 -9.11 -17.02 1.65
N ARG A 241 -9.08 -18.31 2.02
CA ARG A 241 -9.79 -18.82 3.20
C ARG A 241 -9.34 -18.14 4.50
N ARG A 242 -8.04 -17.91 4.68
CA ARG A 242 -7.50 -17.19 5.86
C ARG A 242 -8.04 -15.76 5.93
N THR A 243 -8.14 -15.08 4.79
CA THR A 243 -8.72 -13.73 4.73
C THR A 243 -10.23 -13.73 4.99
N GLU A 244 -10.98 -14.67 4.42
CA GLU A 244 -12.41 -14.82 4.69
C GLU A 244 -12.70 -15.12 6.17
N GLU A 245 -11.89 -15.98 6.80
CA GLU A 245 -11.96 -16.24 8.23
C GLU A 245 -11.67 -14.98 9.05
N PHE A 246 -10.65 -14.22 8.68
CA PHE A 246 -10.33 -12.95 9.31
C PHE A 246 -11.53 -11.98 9.24
N LEU A 247 -12.14 -11.84 8.06
CA LEU A 247 -13.32 -11.01 7.84
C LEU A 247 -14.52 -11.46 8.69
N ARG A 248 -14.78 -12.78 8.76
CA ARG A 248 -15.86 -13.32 9.61
C ARG A 248 -15.64 -13.03 11.10
N ARG A 249 -14.39 -13.02 11.56
CA ARG A 249 -14.04 -12.77 12.97
C ARG A 249 -14.11 -11.29 13.36
N HIS A 250 -13.83 -10.36 12.44
CA HIS A 250 -13.67 -8.93 12.74
C HIS A 250 -14.71 -8.01 12.11
N GLY A 251 -15.50 -8.49 11.15
CA GLY A 251 -16.51 -7.70 10.43
C GLY A 251 -17.86 -7.54 11.13
N ARG A 252 -17.90 -7.60 12.47
CA ARG A 252 -19.12 -7.37 13.27
C ARG A 252 -19.12 -5.97 13.88
#